data_AF-B5RKD5-F1
#
_entry.id   AF-B5RKD5-F1
#
_cell.length_a   1.000
_cell.length_b   1.000
_cell.length_c   1.000
_cell.angle_alpha   90.00
_cell.angle_beta   90.00
_cell.angle_gamma   90.00
#
_symmetry.space_group_name_H-M   'P 1'
#
loop_
_entity.id
_entity.type
_entity.pdbx_description
1 polymer ?
#
loop_
_entity_poly.entity_id
_entity_poly.type
_entity_poly.pdbx_seq_one_letter_code
_entity_poly.pdbx_strand_id
1 'polypeptide(L)' 'MGLQLIVKADYQKIEKELGDLISECEVFPVAEGLFGLAISEHTLSSQGEDAVLSKLERLKRFDLWQGSWQTARRRWLW' A
#
# COMPACT_ATOMS: atom_id res chain seq x y z
N MET A 1 -13.73 -7.00 -1.61
CA MET A 1 -12.77 -7.01 -2.74
C MET A 1 -11.39 -6.65 -2.23
N GLY A 2 -10.33 -7.31 -2.72
CA GLY A 2 -8.94 -7.00 -2.34
C GLY A 2 -8.43 -5.67 -2.92
N LEU A 3 -7.26 -5.22 -2.46
CA LEU A 3 -6.59 -4.03 -2.98
C LEU A 3 -5.53 -4.43 -4.00
N GLN A 4 -5.48 -3.72 -5.12
CA GLN A 4 -4.39 -3.82 -6.10
C GLN A 4 -3.87 -2.43 -6.44
N LEU A 5 -2.59 -2.21 -6.16
CA LEU A 5 -1.98 -0.88 -6.15
C LEU A 5 -0.65 -0.88 -6.89
N ILE A 6 -0.29 0.26 -7.47
CA ILE A 6 1.10 0.56 -7.86
C ILE A 6 1.64 1.63 -6.91
N VAL A 7 2.69 1.31 -6.16
CA VAL A 7 3.32 2.21 -5.21
C VAL A 7 4.57 2.82 -5.80
N LYS A 8 4.72 4.14 -5.68
CA LYS A 8 5.95 4.87 -6.03
C LYS A 8 6.83 5.05 -4.79
N ALA A 9 7.70 4.07 -4.54
CA ALA A 9 8.66 4.03 -3.45
C ALA A 9 9.74 2.98 -3.73
N ASP A 10 10.84 3.00 -2.98
CA ASP A 10 11.74 1.84 -2.89
C ASP A 10 11.13 0.76 -1.97
N TYR A 11 11.66 -0.46 -2.08
CA TYR A 11 11.17 -1.60 -1.30
C TYR A 11 11.34 -1.38 0.21
N GLN A 12 12.46 -0.80 0.65
CA GLN A 12 12.74 -0.54 2.08
C GLN A 12 11.69 0.38 2.71
N LYS A 13 11.23 1.40 1.98
CA LYS A 13 10.17 2.29 2.42
C LYS A 13 8.82 1.58 2.48
N ILE A 14 8.53 0.71 1.51
CA ILE A 14 7.30 -0.08 1.52
C ILE A 14 7.27 -0.99 2.75
N GLU A 15 8.35 -1.74 2.98
CA GLU A 15 8.53 -2.61 4.15
C GLU A 15 8.37 -1.84 5.46
N LYS A 16 9.02 -0.67 5.57
CA LYS A 16 8.92 0.19 6.75
C LYS A 16 7.49 0.67 7.04
N GLU A 17 6.74 1.09 6.03
CA GLU A 17 5.39 1.64 6.24
C GLU A 17 4.34 0.56 6.48
N LEU A 18 4.49 -0.60 5.83
CA LEU A 18 3.59 -1.73 6.03
C LEU A 18 3.88 -2.47 7.35
N GLY A 19 5.16 -2.56 7.75
CA GLY A 19 5.59 -3.32 8.92
C GLY A 19 5.17 -4.78 8.77
N ASP A 20 4.60 -5.37 9.83
CA ASP A 20 4.15 -6.76 9.85
C ASP A 20 3.15 -7.13 8.73
N LEU A 21 2.45 -6.14 8.16
CA LEU A 21 1.54 -6.37 7.04
C LEU A 21 2.27 -6.84 5.77
N ILE A 22 3.58 -6.57 5.63
CA ILE A 22 4.37 -6.94 4.45
C ILE A 22 4.34 -8.46 4.20
N SER A 23 4.29 -9.30 5.25
CA SER A 23 4.29 -10.76 5.11
C SER A 23 2.95 -11.30 4.61
N GLU A 24 1.89 -10.51 4.70
CA GLU A 24 0.53 -10.85 4.28
C GLU A 24 0.14 -10.18 2.95
N CYS A 25 1.09 -9.48 2.32
CA CYS A 25 0.93 -8.78 1.05
C CYS A 25 1.86 -9.36 0.00
N GLU A 26 1.39 -9.40 -1.24
CA GLU A 26 2.26 -9.68 -2.38
C GLU A 26 2.86 -8.37 -2.89
N VAL A 27 4.19 -8.26 -2.91
CA VAL A 27 4.91 -7.09 -3.41
C VAL A 27 5.87 -7.52 -4.51
N PHE A 28 5.76 -6.89 -5.68
CA PHE A 28 6.55 -7.27 -6.85
C PHE A 28 7.02 -6.04 -7.64
N PRO A 29 8.19 -6.09 -8.29
CA PRO A 29 8.67 -4.99 -9.09
C PRO A 29 7.81 -4.81 -10.35
N VAL A 30 7.50 -3.57 -10.72
CA VAL A 30 6.80 -3.24 -11.97
C VAL A 30 7.73 -2.48 -12.91
N ALA A 31 8.41 -1.47 -12.38
CA ALA A 31 9.40 -0.67 -13.09
C ALA A 31 10.34 -0.01 -12.07
N GLU A 32 11.36 0.71 -12.53
CA GLU A 32 12.27 1.43 -11.65
C GLU A 32 11.51 2.40 -10.72
N GLY A 33 11.64 2.21 -9.42
CA GLY A 33 10.96 3.00 -8.39
C GLY A 33 9.43 2.78 -8.30
N LEU A 34 8.91 1.74 -8.94
CA LEU A 34 7.49 1.33 -8.91
C LEU A 34 7.33 -0.13 -8.53
N PHE A 35 6.54 -0.38 -7.50
CA PHE A 35 6.18 -1.72 -7.04
C PHE A 35 4.68 -1.95 -7.15
N GLY A 36 4.29 -3.13 -7.59
CA GLY A 36 2.94 -3.64 -7.45
C GLY A 36 2.73 -4.15 -6.04
N LEU A 37 1.53 -3.92 -5.52
CA LEU A 37 1.12 -4.37 -4.20
C LEU A 37 -0.29 -4.95 -4.28
N ALA A 38 -0.44 -6.22 -3.92
CA ALA A 38 -1.73 -6.90 -3.85
C ALA A 38 -2.03 -7.34 -2.41
N ILE A 39 -3.21 -6.96 -1.92
CA ILE A 39 -3.70 -7.33 -0.59
C ILE A 39 -5.01 -8.09 -0.78
N SER A 40 -5.04 -9.32 -0.28
CA SER A 40 -6.24 -10.16 -0.37
C SER A 40 -7.38 -9.60 0.51
N GLU A 41 -8.62 -9.90 0.13
CA GLU A 41 -9.80 -9.56 0.93
C GLU A 41 -9.77 -10.21 2.33
N HIS A 42 -9.20 -11.41 2.42
CA HIS A 42 -9.00 -12.10 3.69
C HIS A 42 -8.03 -11.32 4.60
N THR A 43 -6.91 -10.84 4.05
CA THR A 43 -5.94 -10.01 4.78
C THR A 43 -6.58 -8.71 5.24
N LEU A 44 -7.36 -8.03 4.38
CA LEU A 44 -8.08 -6.80 4.75
C LEU A 44 -9.07 -7.04 5.88
N SER A 45 -9.83 -8.14 5.81
CA SER A 45 -10.81 -8.51 6.84
C SER A 45 -10.15 -8.87 8.17
N SER A 46 -9.00 -9.54 8.13
CA SER A 46 -8.26 -9.97 9.33
C SER A 46 -7.54 -8.81 10.02
N GLN A 47 -6.88 -7.94 9.25
CA GLN A 47 -6.08 -6.82 9.77
C GLN A 47 -6.92 -5.55 10.04
N GLY A 48 -8.13 -5.49 9.48
CA GLY A 48 -8.98 -4.31 9.46
C GLY A 48 -8.61 -3.38 8.30
N GLU A 49 -9.60 -3.11 7.45
CA GLU A 49 -9.41 -2.30 6.23
C GLU A 49 -8.86 -0.90 6.54
N ASP A 50 -9.42 -0.21 7.55
CA ASP A 50 -8.96 1.13 7.95
C ASP A 50 -7.49 1.15 8.42
N ALA A 51 -7.05 0.10 9.11
CA ALA A 51 -5.67 -0.02 9.57
C ALA A 51 -4.71 -0.21 8.39
N VAL A 52 -5.10 -1.01 7.41
CA VAL A 52 -4.36 -1.22 6.16
C VAL A 52 -4.30 0.09 5.35
N LEU A 53 -5.44 0.75 5.15
CA LEU A 53 -5.52 2.02 4.42
C LEU A 53 -4.67 3.11 5.08
N SER A 54 -4.67 3.21 6.42
CA SER A 54 -3.87 4.18 7.17
C SER A 54 -2.34 4.00 6.97
N LYS A 55 -1.88 2.76 6.83
CA LYS A 55 -0.47 2.48 6.46
C LYS A 55 -0.19 2.91 5.02
N LEU A 56 -1.08 2.54 4.09
CA LEU A 56 -0.97 2.88 2.68
C LEU A 56 -1.04 4.39 2.41
N GLU A 57 -1.74 5.17 3.24
CA GLU A 57 -1.80 6.64 3.18
C GLU A 57 -0.43 7.30 3.22
N ARG A 58 0.59 6.65 3.75
CA ARG A 58 1.96 7.20 3.81
C ARG A 58 2.75 6.99 2.53
N LEU A 59 2.19 6.25 1.59
CA LEU A 59 2.79 5.90 0.32
C LEU A 59 2.00 6.58 -0.82
N LYS A 60 2.73 7.14 -1.79
CA LYS A 60 2.11 7.58 -3.05
C LYS A 60 1.78 6.34 -3.85
N ARG A 61 0.51 6.14 -4.16
CA ARG A 61 0.01 4.90 -4.76
C ARG A 61 -1.01 5.19 -5.86
N PHE A 62 -1.06 4.33 -6.87
CA PHE A 62 -2.11 4.32 -7.89
C PHE A 62 -3.04 3.16 -7.57
N ASP A 63 -4.32 3.45 -7.44
CA ASP A 63 -5.34 2.43 -7.23
C ASP A 63 -5.82 1.91 -8.58
N LEU A 64 -5.63 0.61 -8.84
CA LEU A 64 -5.98 0.00 -10.13
C LEU A 64 -7.50 -0.06 -10.34
N TRP A 65 -8.30 -0.11 -9.28
CA TRP A 65 -9.76 -0.09 -9.37
C TRP A 65 -10.29 1.32 -9.61
N GLN A 66 -9.73 2.31 -8.93
CA GLN A 66 -10.14 3.72 -9.12
C GLN A 66 -9.50 4.35 -10.36
N GLY A 67 -8.45 3.75 -10.93
CA GLY A 67 -7.72 4.29 -12.06
C GLY A 67 -7.06 5.64 -11.76
N SER A 68 -6.67 5.89 -10.51
CA SER A 68 -6.15 7.21 -10.10
C SER A 68 -4.99 7.15 -9.10
N TRP A 69 -4.13 8.17 -9.15
CA TRP A 69 -3.05 8.37 -8.18
C TRP A 69 -3.59 9.00 -6.90
N GLN A 70 -3.36 8.32 -5.78
CA GLN A 70 -3.58 8.81 -4.42
C GLN A 70 -2.25 9.33 -3.86
N THR A 71 -2.27 10.58 -3.38
CA THR A 71 -1.09 11.22 -2.80
C THR A 71 -0.84 10.74 -1.37
N ALA A 72 0.44 10.61 -1.00
CA ALA A 72 0.79 10.32 0.38
C ALA A 72 0.32 11.46 1.31
N ARG A 73 -0.47 11.11 2.32
CA ARG A 73 -0.91 12.03 3.36
C ARG A 73 0.25 12.22 4.33
N ARG A 74 0.74 13.46 4.45
CA ARG A 74 1.72 13.81 5.49
C ARG A 74 0.99 13.87 6.83
N ARG A 75 1.59 13.32 7.89
CA ARG A 75 1.16 13.63 9.26
C ARG A 75 1.32 15.14 9.45
N TRP A 76 0.22 15.87 9.44
CA TRP A 76 0.19 17.17 10.07
C TRP A 76 0.26 16.92 11.57
N LEU A 77 1.32 17.42 12.22
CA LEU A 77 1.41 17.55 13.67
C LEU A 77 0.26 18.45 14.10
N TRP A 78 -0.71 17.88 14.83
CA TRP A 78 -1.56 18.62 15.75
C TRP A 78 -1.08 18.27 17.16
#